data_AF-A0A9E0SGL7-F1
#
_entry.id   AF-A0A9E0SGL7-F1
#
_cell.length_a   1.000
_cell.length_b   1.000
_cell.length_c   1.000
_cell.angle_alpha   90.00
_cell.angle_beta   90.00
_cell.angle_gamma   90.00
#
_symmetry.space_group_name_H-M   'P 1'
#
loop_
_entity.id
_entity.type
_entity.pdbx_description
1 polymer ?
#
loop_
_entity_poly.entity_id
_entity_poly.type
_entity_poly.pdbx_seq_one_letter_code
_entity_poly.pdbx_strand_id
1 'polypeptide(L)'
;MRHLRGVILTGAQPGEQGLYFAEVPFHEWRTILPPIADYAVHIVLASVLLVAFFRLYTWLTPWDEVLLIRQGNNAAALSLGGALLGFSLTMASSLVHTVEYREFLGWAAGAMVVQVLAYAVTSRLLKISREHIET
;
A
#
# COMPACT_ATOMS: atom_id res chain seq x y z
N MET A 1 33.55 -30.99 12.09
CA MET A 1 34.80 -30.62 11.38
C MET A 1 34.79 -31.29 10.02
N ARG A 2 35.14 -30.54 8.95
CA ARG A 2 35.14 -30.91 7.51
C ARG A 2 33.70 -30.89 6.95
N HIS A 3 33.26 -29.89 6.18
CA HIS A 3 33.56 -29.74 4.75
C HIS A 3 33.29 -28.29 4.24
N LEU A 4 34.05 -27.30 4.74
CA LEU A 4 34.17 -25.98 4.10
C LEU A 4 35.52 -25.87 3.40
N ARG A 5 35.60 -26.25 2.12
CA ARG A 5 36.75 -25.91 1.27
C ARG A 5 36.33 -25.73 -0.18
N GLY A 6 36.46 -24.49 -0.65
CA GLY A 6 37.02 -24.20 -1.96
C GLY A 6 36.05 -24.02 -3.11
N VAL A 7 35.17 -23.02 -3.05
CA VAL A 7 34.75 -22.32 -4.28
C VAL A 7 35.84 -21.29 -4.58
N ILE A 8 36.95 -21.77 -5.16
CA ILE A 8 37.98 -20.91 -5.75
C ILE A 8 37.64 -20.78 -7.23
N LEU A 9 37.41 -19.53 -7.63
CA LEU A 9 37.32 -19.01 -8.98
C LEU A 9 38.38 -19.66 -9.89
N THR A 10 37.99 -20.69 -10.63
CA THR A 10 38.78 -21.28 -11.73
C THR A 10 38.16 -20.79 -13.02
N GLY A 11 38.79 -19.83 -13.69
CA GLY A 11 38.43 -19.45 -15.06
C GLY A 11 38.38 -17.97 -15.42
N ALA A 12 38.89 -17.03 -14.61
CA ALA A 12 39.01 -15.64 -15.05
C ALA A 12 40.22 -15.47 -15.99
N GLN A 13 39.99 -15.58 -17.31
CA GLN A 13 40.94 -15.16 -18.33
C GLN A 13 41.05 -13.61 -18.31
N PRO A 14 42.25 -13.02 -18.15
CA PRO A 14 42.41 -11.58 -18.06
C PRO A 14 42.44 -11.00 -19.48
N GLY A 15 41.25 -10.69 -20.02
CA GLY A 15 41.12 -10.09 -21.35
C GLY A 15 39.70 -9.88 -21.85
N GLU A 16 38.71 -10.59 -21.30
CA GLU A 16 37.35 -10.61 -21.86
C GLU A 16 36.29 -9.89 -21.00
N GLN A 17 36.69 -9.01 -20.09
CA GLN A 17 35.72 -8.24 -19.27
C GLN A 17 34.98 -7.13 -20.05
N GLY A 18 35.26 -6.96 -21.35
CA GLY A 18 34.75 -5.87 -22.17
C GLY A 18 33.50 -6.17 -23.03
N LEU A 19 32.98 -7.40 -23.06
CA LEU A 19 31.96 -7.79 -24.07
C LEU A 19 30.72 -8.54 -23.54
N TYR A 20 30.51 -8.60 -22.22
CA TYR A 20 29.30 -9.19 -21.62
C TYR A 20 28.05 -8.27 -21.64
N PHE A 21 28.14 -7.10 -22.29
CA PHE A 21 27.02 -6.15 -22.42
C PHE A 21 26.38 -6.13 -23.81
N ALA A 22 26.83 -6.97 -24.76
CA ALA A 22 26.50 -6.76 -26.16
C ALA A 22 25.24 -7.48 -26.69
N GLU A 23 24.76 -8.57 -26.07
CA GLU A 23 23.62 -9.32 -26.64
C GLU A 23 22.73 -9.93 -25.55
N VAL A 24 21.90 -9.10 -24.88
CA VAL A 24 20.76 -9.64 -24.10
C VAL A 24 19.71 -10.11 -25.13
N PRO A 25 19.46 -11.42 -25.26
CA PRO A 25 18.67 -11.95 -26.35
C PRO A 25 17.22 -11.43 -26.30
N PHE A 26 16.65 -11.07 -27.46
CA PHE A 26 15.38 -10.33 -27.56
C PHE A 26 14.18 -11.00 -26.84
N HIS A 27 14.26 -12.31 -26.58
CA HIS A 27 13.21 -13.08 -25.88
C HIS A 27 13.14 -12.78 -24.37
N GLU A 28 14.23 -12.34 -23.75
CA GLU A 28 14.23 -11.96 -22.32
C GLU A 28 13.49 -10.64 -22.09
N TRP A 29 13.53 -9.70 -23.04
CA TRP A 29 12.70 -8.50 -22.95
C TRP A 29 11.20 -8.84 -22.89
N ARG A 30 10.78 -9.92 -23.56
CA ARG A 30 9.39 -10.41 -23.54
C ARG A 30 8.99 -11.03 -22.19
N THR A 31 9.94 -11.48 -21.37
CA THR A 31 9.66 -12.05 -20.04
C THR A 31 9.64 -10.99 -18.93
N ILE A 32 10.27 -9.82 -19.15
CA ILE A 32 10.28 -8.71 -18.19
C ILE A 32 9.03 -7.81 -18.35
N LEU A 33 8.48 -7.71 -19.56
CA LEU A 33 7.27 -6.92 -19.86
C LEU A 33 6.03 -7.32 -19.02
N PRO A 34 5.67 -8.60 -18.85
CA PRO A 34 4.46 -8.99 -18.13
C PRO A 34 4.50 -8.67 -16.62
N PRO A 35 5.57 -8.97 -15.86
CA PRO A 35 5.64 -8.61 -14.43
C PRO A 35 5.54 -7.11 -14.16
N ILE A 36 6.14 -6.28 -15.02
CA ILE A 36 6.06 -4.82 -14.89
C ILE A 36 4.63 -4.35 -15.13
N ALA A 37 3.95 -4.91 -16.13
CA ALA A 37 2.55 -4.59 -16.41
C ALA A 37 1.63 -4.98 -15.25
N ASP A 38 1.77 -6.18 -14.70
CA ASP A 38 1.00 -6.63 -13.54
C ASP A 38 1.23 -5.73 -12.32
N TYR A 39 2.49 -5.35 -12.03
CA TYR A 39 2.79 -4.41 -10.96
C TYR A 39 2.12 -3.05 -11.17
N ALA A 40 2.16 -2.50 -12.39
CA ALA A 40 1.50 -1.24 -12.71
C ALA A 40 -0.02 -1.30 -12.50
N VAL A 41 -0.66 -2.42 -12.89
CA VAL A 41 -2.10 -2.63 -12.67
C VAL A 41 -2.43 -2.61 -11.18
N HIS A 42 -1.63 -3.28 -10.34
CA HIS A 42 -1.82 -3.27 -8.89
C HIS A 42 -1.68 -1.87 -8.29
N ILE A 43 -0.69 -1.09 -8.72
CA ILE A 43 -0.50 0.30 -8.30
C ILE A 43 -1.72 1.15 -8.66
N VAL A 44 -2.26 1.00 -9.88
CA VAL A 44 -3.46 1.73 -10.32
C VAL A 44 -4.66 1.34 -9.48
N LEU A 45 -4.88 0.04 -9.24
CA LEU A 45 -5.96 -0.48 -8.40
C LEU A 45 -5.89 0.04 -6.97
N ALA A 46 -4.71 -0.06 -6.35
CA ALA A 46 -4.48 0.47 -5.00
C ALA A 46 -4.71 1.99 -4.95
N SER A 47 -4.27 2.73 -5.97
CA SER A 47 -4.51 4.18 -6.06
C SER A 47 -6.00 4.51 -6.15
N VAL A 48 -6.75 3.80 -6.98
CA VAL A 48 -8.21 3.97 -7.12
C VAL A 48 -8.92 3.69 -5.79
N LEU A 49 -8.55 2.61 -5.10
CA LEU A 49 -9.11 2.26 -3.80
C LEU A 49 -8.75 3.28 -2.72
N LEU A 50 -7.53 3.81 -2.72
CA LEU A 50 -7.09 4.84 -1.80
C LEU A 50 -7.88 6.15 -2.01
N VAL A 51 -8.07 6.57 -3.27
CA VAL A 51 -8.88 7.75 -3.61
C VAL A 51 -10.34 7.52 -3.23
N ALA A 52 -10.89 6.33 -3.47
CA ALA A 52 -12.24 5.96 -3.06
C ALA A 52 -12.40 6.02 -1.55
N PHE A 53 -11.45 5.46 -0.77
CA PHE A 53 -11.44 5.55 0.68
C PHE A 53 -11.37 7.00 1.15
N PHE A 54 -10.46 7.80 0.59
CA PHE A 54 -10.35 9.23 0.91
C PHE A 54 -11.66 9.98 0.63
N ARG A 55 -12.32 9.70 -0.50
CA ARG A 55 -13.61 10.29 -0.86
C ARG A 55 -14.72 9.87 0.10
N LEU A 56 -14.79 8.59 0.46
CA LEU A 56 -15.74 8.06 1.43
C LEU A 56 -15.52 8.68 2.81
N TYR A 57 -14.27 8.74 3.25
CA TYR A 57 -13.88 9.29 4.55
C TYR A 57 -14.27 10.77 4.65
N THR A 58 -13.90 11.57 3.64
CA THR A 58 -14.26 13.01 3.56
C THR A 58 -15.77 13.25 3.42
N TRP A 59 -16.55 12.29 2.91
CA TRP A 59 -18.00 12.42 2.83
C TRP A 59 -18.71 12.00 4.13
N LEU A 60 -18.14 11.04 4.85
CA LEU A 60 -18.57 10.64 6.19
C LEU A 60 -18.23 11.67 7.26
N THR A 61 -17.18 12.46 7.05
CA THR A 61 -16.90 13.62 7.89
C THR A 61 -17.78 14.80 7.48
N PRO A 62 -18.74 15.25 8.31
CA PRO A 62 -19.53 16.44 8.02
C PRO A 62 -18.78 17.74 8.35
N TRP A 63 -17.59 17.63 8.95
CA TRP A 63 -16.67 18.72 9.22
C TRP A 63 -15.57 18.64 8.18
N ASP A 64 -15.31 19.72 7.44
CA ASP A 64 -14.18 19.78 6.51
C ASP A 64 -12.87 19.58 7.27
N GLU A 65 -12.46 18.34 7.52
CA GLU A 65 -11.17 18.04 8.16
C GLU A 65 -10.04 18.66 7.34
N VAL A 66 -10.18 18.74 6.02
CA VAL A 66 -9.27 19.47 5.14
C VAL A 66 -9.21 20.98 5.48
N LEU A 67 -10.34 21.59 5.84
CA LEU A 67 -10.41 22.97 6.31
C LEU A 67 -9.83 23.10 7.73
N LEU A 68 -10.11 22.16 8.65
CA LEU A 68 -9.52 22.15 9.99
C LEU A 68 -8.01 21.92 9.97
N ILE A 69 -7.50 21.07 9.08
CA ILE A 69 -6.07 20.89 8.82
C ILE A 69 -5.47 22.19 8.30
N ARG A 70 -6.16 22.89 7.38
CA ARG A 70 -5.77 24.23 6.91
C ARG A 70 -5.84 25.30 8.01
N GLN A 71 -6.66 25.11 9.03
CA GLN A 71 -6.73 25.96 10.23
C GLN A 71 -5.68 25.58 11.29
N GLY A 72 -4.80 24.60 11.03
CA GLY A 72 -3.71 24.22 11.93
C GLY A 72 -4.09 23.16 12.98
N ASN A 73 -5.22 22.49 12.83
CA ASN A 73 -5.59 21.40 13.73
C ASN A 73 -4.82 20.11 13.39
N ASN A 74 -3.70 19.91 14.09
CA ASN A 74 -2.86 18.72 13.94
C ASN A 74 -3.57 17.41 14.30
N ALA A 75 -4.60 17.43 15.15
CA ALA A 75 -5.33 16.22 15.52
C ALA A 75 -6.12 15.64 14.32
N ALA A 76 -6.71 16.50 13.50
CA ALA A 76 -7.39 16.09 12.27
C ALA A 76 -6.39 15.51 11.25
N ALA A 77 -5.23 16.16 11.08
CA ALA A 77 -4.18 15.70 10.18
C ALA A 77 -3.65 14.31 10.58
N LEU A 78 -3.40 14.10 11.87
CA LEU A 78 -2.92 12.82 12.40
C LEU A 78 -3.97 11.71 12.30
N SER A 79 -5.26 12.03 12.51
CA SER A 79 -6.34 11.05 12.36
C SER A 79 -6.50 10.60 10.91
N LEU A 80 -6.54 11.55 9.97
CA LEU A 80 -6.61 11.28 8.54
C LEU A 80 -5.38 10.51 8.05
N GLY A 81 -4.18 10.96 8.44
CA GLY A 81 -2.92 10.31 8.12
C GLY A 81 -2.85 8.88 8.65
N GLY A 82 -3.24 8.67 9.91
CA GLY A 82 -3.32 7.33 10.51
C GLY A 82 -4.31 6.41 9.80
N ALA A 83 -5.47 6.93 9.39
CA ALA A 83 -6.46 6.17 8.65
C ALA A 83 -5.94 5.72 7.26
N LEU A 84 -5.25 6.62 6.55
CA LEU A 84 -4.63 6.32 5.25
C LEU A 84 -3.50 5.28 5.39
N LEU A 85 -2.64 5.42 6.41
CA LEU A 85 -1.57 4.47 6.68
C LEU A 85 -2.12 3.09 7.05
N GLY A 86 -3.15 3.03 7.88
CA GLY A 86 -3.82 1.77 8.23
C GLY A 86 -4.39 1.07 7.01
N PHE A 87 -5.11 1.79 6.15
CA PHE A 87 -5.67 1.24 4.92
C PHE A 87 -4.58 0.76 3.95
N SER A 88 -3.49 1.52 3.79
CA SER A 88 -2.33 1.14 2.97
C SER A 88 -1.71 -0.18 3.44
N LEU A 89 -1.56 -0.35 4.76
CA LEU A 89 -1.04 -1.60 5.33
C LEU A 89 -1.96 -2.79 5.05
N THR A 90 -3.28 -2.61 5.11
CA THR A 90 -4.22 -3.69 4.78
C THR A 90 -4.18 -4.04 3.31
N MET A 91 -4.06 -3.06 2.41
CA MET A 91 -3.86 -3.32 0.98
C MET A 91 -2.56 -4.10 0.73
N ALA A 92 -1.45 -3.72 1.37
CA ALA A 92 -0.19 -4.44 1.26
C ALA A 92 -0.32 -5.90 1.73
N SER A 93 -1.02 -6.14 2.85
CA SER A 93 -1.31 -7.49 3.34
C SER A 93 -2.13 -8.32 2.35
N SER A 94 -3.18 -7.73 1.78
CA SER A 94 -4.03 -8.40 0.80
C SER A 94 -3.24 -8.77 -0.46
N LEU A 95 -2.38 -7.88 -0.94
CA LEU A 95 -1.56 -8.09 -2.14
C LEU A 95 -0.56 -9.24 -1.97
N VAL A 96 -0.04 -9.46 -0.77
CA VAL A 96 0.85 -10.59 -0.46
C VAL A 96 0.09 -11.93 -0.39
N HIS A 97 -1.19 -11.91 -0.02
CA HIS A 97 -1.97 -13.12 0.21
C HIS A 97 -2.90 -13.53 -0.94
N THR A 98 -3.05 -12.70 -1.98
CA THR A 98 -3.97 -12.96 -3.10
C THR A 98 -3.23 -12.99 -4.42
N VAL A 99 -3.48 -14.05 -5.20
CA VAL A 99 -2.91 -14.24 -6.54
C VAL A 99 -3.84 -13.65 -7.60
N GLU A 100 -5.15 -13.60 -7.33
CA GLU A 100 -6.14 -13.04 -8.24
C GLU A 100 -6.60 -11.61 -7.87
N TYR A 101 -6.72 -10.77 -8.90
CA TYR A 101 -7.21 -9.39 -8.81
C TYR A 101 -8.58 -9.23 -8.13
N ARG A 102 -9.49 -10.20 -8.33
CA ARG A 102 -10.83 -10.17 -7.73
C ARG A 102 -10.81 -10.40 -6.22
N GLU A 103 -9.94 -11.30 -5.77
CA GLU A 103 -9.78 -11.58 -4.35
C GLU A 103 -9.15 -10.38 -3.64
N PHE A 104 -8.11 -9.78 -4.24
CA PHE A 104 -7.51 -8.54 -3.77
C PHE A 104 -8.57 -7.43 -3.57
N LEU A 105 -9.41 -7.22 -4.59
CA LEU A 105 -10.50 -6.24 -4.52
C LEU A 105 -11.50 -6.54 -3.39
N GLY A 106 -11.88 -7.81 -3.21
CA GLY A 106 -12.79 -8.21 -2.14
C GLY A 106 -12.21 -7.93 -0.75
N TRP A 107 -10.95 -8.28 -0.53
CA TRP A 107 -10.25 -8.02 0.73
C TRP A 107 -10.04 -6.53 0.98
N ALA A 108 -9.63 -5.76 -0.02
CA ALA A 108 -9.45 -4.32 0.10
C ALA A 108 -10.78 -3.58 0.32
N ALA A 109 -11.87 -4.01 -0.33
CA ALA A 109 -13.20 -3.48 -0.08
C ALA A 109 -13.70 -3.83 1.33
N GLY A 110 -13.48 -5.06 1.80
CA GLY A 110 -13.79 -5.45 3.18
C GLY A 110 -13.04 -4.61 4.20
N ALA A 111 -11.74 -4.39 3.97
CA ALA A 111 -10.92 -3.50 4.79
C ALA A 111 -11.48 -2.07 4.82
N MET A 112 -11.88 -1.54 3.66
CA MET A 112 -12.49 -0.21 3.54
C MET A 112 -13.75 -0.09 4.41
N VAL A 113 -14.62 -1.10 4.37
CA VAL A 113 -15.86 -1.14 5.18
C VAL A 113 -15.54 -1.17 6.66
N VAL A 114 -14.61 -2.03 7.10
CA VAL A 114 -14.22 -2.14 8.51
C VAL A 114 -13.62 -0.82 9.01
N GLN A 115 -12.76 -0.19 8.20
CA GLN A 115 -12.12 1.08 8.52
C GLN A 115 -13.15 2.21 8.71
N VAL A 116 -14.14 2.28 7.81
CA VAL A 116 -15.24 3.25 7.87
C VAL A 116 -16.11 3.01 9.11
N LEU A 117 -16.45 1.75 9.42
CA LEU A 117 -17.24 1.40 10.59
C LEU A 117 -16.51 1.77 11.88
N ALA A 118 -15.21 1.47 11.98
CA ALA A 118 -14.39 1.85 13.13
C ALA A 118 -14.42 3.37 13.36
N TYR A 119 -14.22 4.16 12.29
CA TYR A 119 -14.32 5.62 12.37
C TYR A 119 -15.71 6.09 12.83
N ALA A 120 -16.78 5.53 12.26
CA ALA A 120 -18.14 5.88 12.63
C ALA A 120 -18.44 5.58 14.12
N VAL A 121 -17.93 4.46 14.63
CA VAL A 121 -18.05 4.09 16.05
C VAL A 121 -17.28 5.07 16.93
N THR A 122 -16.01 5.36 16.62
CA THR A 122 -15.20 6.31 17.37
C THR A 122 -15.83 7.69 17.41
N SER A 123 -16.33 8.18 16.26
CA SER A 123 -17.01 9.47 16.16
C SER A 123 -18.27 9.55 17.03
N ARG A 124 -19.09 8.49 17.02
CA ARG A 124 -20.29 8.41 17.87
C ARG A 124 -19.95 8.37 19.36
N LEU A 125 -18.97 7.57 19.76
CA LEU A 125 -18.53 7.46 21.16
C LEU A 125 -18.01 8.80 21.70
N LEU A 126 -17.23 9.52 20.89
CA LEU A 126 -16.66 10.82 21.29
C LEU A 126 -17.73 11.90 21.40
N LYS A 127 -18.82 11.79 20.63
CA LYS A 127 -19.98 12.69 20.73
C LYS A 127 -20.78 12.45 22.02
N ILE A 128 -20.97 11.18 22.40
CA ILE A 128 -21.70 10.78 23.63
C ILE A 128 -21.01 11.29 24.90
N SER A 129 -19.67 11.30 24.94
CA SER A 129 -18.96 11.72 26.17
C SER A 129 -19.04 13.23 26.45
N ARG A 130 -19.22 14.07 25.42
CA ARG A 130 -19.39 15.52 25.63
C ARG A 130 -20.71 15.85 26.32
N GLU A 131 -21.76 15.08 26.04
CA GLU A 131 -23.08 15.29 26.65
C GLU A 131 -23.08 15.04 28.17
N HIS A 132 -22.10 14.32 28.70
CA HIS A 132 -21.97 14.05 30.14
C HIS A 132 -21.16 15.08 30.94
N ILE A 133 -20.43 15.98 30.27
CA ILE A 133 -19.57 16.97 30.96
C ILE A 133 -20.32 18.31 31.19
N GLU A 134 -21.47 18.51 30.56
CA GLU A 134 -22.28 19.74 30.66
C GLU A 134 -23.51 19.63 31.59
N THR A 135 -23.59 18.59 32.43
CA THR A 135 -24.60 18.45 33.52
C THR A 135 -23.95 18.39 34.88
#